data_AF-A0A958EGF7-F1
#
_entry.id   AF-A0A958EGF7-F1
#
_cell.length_a   1.000
_cell.length_b   1.000
_cell.length_c   1.000
_cell.angle_alpha   90.00
_cell.angle_beta   90.00
_cell.angle_gamma   90.00
#
_symmetry.space_group_name_H-M   'P 1'
#
loop_
_entity.id
_entity.type
_entity.pdbx_description
1 polymer ?
#
loop_
_entity_poly.entity_id
_entity_poly.type
_entity_poly.pdbx_seq_one_letter_code
_entity_poly.pdbx_strand_id
1 'polypeptide(L)' 'MPKTAAPAPPIRIIGISGSLREGSYTRKIVEIALEGSRAFGAQTRLIDLREYRMAFYGEFE' A
#
# COMPACT_ATOMS: atom_id res chain seq x y z
N MET A 1 13.73 24.71 -31.09
CA MET A 1 12.72 23.68 -30.77
C MET A 1 12.75 23.44 -29.26
N PRO A 2 11.63 23.58 -28.53
CA PRO A 2 11.62 23.26 -27.11
C PRO A 2 11.80 21.74 -26.93
N LYS A 3 12.79 21.36 -26.13
CA LYS A 3 13.03 19.99 -25.70
C LYS A 3 11.91 19.60 -24.74
N THR A 4 10.96 18.78 -25.18
CA THR A 4 9.92 18.22 -24.30
C THR A 4 10.59 17.40 -23.20
N ALA A 5 10.33 17.77 -21.95
CA ALA A 5 10.81 17.04 -20.78
C ALA A 5 10.19 15.63 -20.78
N ALA A 6 10.97 14.63 -20.37
CA ALA A 6 10.45 13.28 -20.15
C ALA A 6 9.30 13.31 -19.12
N PRO A 7 8.28 12.45 -19.23
CA PRO A 7 7.19 12.40 -18.27
C PRO A 7 7.74 12.11 -16.86
N ALA A 8 7.17 12.78 -15.86
CA ALA A 8 7.51 12.53 -14.46
C ALA A 8 7.20 11.06 -14.10
N PRO A 9 8.02 10.43 -13.24
CA PRO A 9 7.77 9.06 -12.80
C PRO A 9 6.41 8.96 -12.07
N PRO A 10 5.71 7.83 -12.15
CA PRO A 10 4.41 7.66 -11.49
C PRO A 10 4.55 7.74 -9.98
N ILE A 11 3.56 8.36 -9.32
CA ILE A 11 3.45 8.39 -7.86
C ILE A 11 3.27 6.95 -7.37
N ARG A 12 4.08 6.54 -6.40
CA ARG A 12 4.03 5.20 -5.79
C ARG A 12 3.39 5.30 -4.41
N ILE A 13 2.34 4.50 -4.19
CA ILE A 13 1.59 4.49 -2.93
C ILE A 13 1.60 3.06 -2.38
N ILE A 14 2.05 2.93 -1.14
CA ILE A 14 2.03 1.68 -0.39
C ILE A 14 0.97 1.79 0.70
N GLY A 15 0.03 0.86 0.72
CA GLY A 15 -0.94 0.72 1.79
C GLY A 15 -0.49 -0.35 2.77
N ILE A 16 -0.57 -0.06 4.07
CA ILE A 16 -0.25 -1.01 5.14
C ILE A 16 -1.46 -1.06 6.08
N SER A 17 -1.99 -2.27 6.31
CA SER A 17 -3.01 -2.49 7.35
C SER A 17 -2.34 -2.83 8.67
N GLY A 18 -2.64 -2.09 9.73
CA GLY A 18 -2.19 -2.41 11.10
C GLY A 18 -2.97 -3.55 11.76
N SER A 19 -3.97 -4.11 11.08
CA SER A 19 -4.82 -5.17 11.61
C SER A 19 -4.47 -6.51 10.98
N LEU A 20 -4.19 -7.50 11.82
CA LEU A 20 -3.86 -8.88 11.43
C LEU A 20 -5.07 -9.82 11.45
N ARG A 21 -6.23 -9.32 11.87
CA ARG A 21 -7.45 -10.15 11.97
C ARG A 21 -7.99 -10.44 10.59
N GLU A 22 -8.52 -11.64 10.39
CA GLU A 22 -9.34 -11.94 9.23
C GLU A 22 -10.62 -11.09 9.22
N GLY A 23 -11.08 -10.70 8.03
CA GLY A 23 -12.23 -9.81 7.89
C GLY A 23 -12.00 -8.35 8.35
N SER A 24 -10.75 -7.90 8.45
CA SER A 24 -10.44 -6.54 8.91
C SER A 24 -11.02 -5.42 8.03
N TYR A 25 -11.87 -4.57 8.62
CA TYR A 25 -12.35 -3.35 7.98
C TYR A 25 -11.24 -2.34 7.69
N THR A 26 -10.18 -2.30 8.51
CA THR A 26 -9.00 -1.46 8.27
C THR A 26 -8.29 -1.89 6.99
N ARG A 27 -8.13 -3.20 6.77
CA ARG A 27 -7.58 -3.70 5.50
C ARG A 27 -8.47 -3.28 4.33
N LYS A 28 -9.78 -3.49 4.45
CA LYS A 28 -10.75 -3.17 3.40
C LYS A 28 -10.71 -1.69 3.00
N ILE A 29 -10.60 -0.77 3.96
CA ILE A 29 -10.54 0.67 3.64
C ILE A 29 -9.20 1.06 2.99
N VAL A 30 -8.10 0.41 3.35
CA VAL A 30 -6.81 0.59 2.67
C VAL A 30 -6.89 0.13 1.22
N GLU A 31 -7.51 -1.01 0.95
CA GLU A 31 -7.73 -1.51 -0.42
C GLU A 31 -8.54 -0.51 -1.26
N ILE A 32 -9.63 0.05 -0.70
CA ILE A 32 -10.45 1.08 -1.36
C ILE A 32 -9.63 2.33 -1.66
N ALA A 33 -8.78 2.79 -0.73
CA ALA A 33 -7.94 3.97 -0.94
C ALA A 33 -6.89 3.75 -2.03
N LEU A 34 -6.28 2.56 -2.09
CA LEU A 34 -5.35 2.18 -3.15
C LEU A 34 -6.06 2.09 -4.52
N GLU A 35 -7.27 1.53 -4.57
CA GLU A 35 -8.08 1.49 -5.78
C GLU A 35 -8.40 2.90 -6.29
N GLY A 36 -8.84 3.80 -5.41
CA GLY A 36 -9.06 5.20 -5.73
C GLY A 36 -7.79 5.86 -6.27
N SER A 37 -6.64 5.63 -5.64
CA SER A 37 -5.36 6.18 -6.09
C SER A 37 -4.94 5.68 -7.47
N ARG A 38 -5.13 4.38 -7.74
CA ARG A 38 -4.83 3.77 -9.04
C ARG A 38 -5.67 4.38 -10.16
N ALA A 39 -6.91 4.77 -9.87
CA ALA A 39 -7.77 5.47 -10.84
C ALA A 39 -7.20 6.84 -11.28
N PHE A 40 -6.29 7.44 -10.50
CA PHE A 40 -5.58 8.69 -10.84
C PHE A 40 -4.15 8.45 -11.38
N GLY A 41 -3.83 7.22 -11.78
CA GLY A 41 -2.54 6.89 -12.41
C GLY A 41 -1.40 6.59 -11.42
N ALA A 42 -1.70 6.46 -10.12
CA ALA A 42 -0.70 6.01 -9.15
C ALA A 42 -0.39 4.52 -9.32
N GLN A 43 0.87 4.15 -9.09
CA GLN A 43 1.27 2.76 -8.88
C GLN A 43 1.03 2.38 -7.41
N THR A 44 0.17 1.40 -7.18
CA THR A 44 -0.27 1.05 -5.83
C THR A 44 0.09 -0.37 -5.45
N ARG A 45 0.48 -0.61 -4.20
CA ARG A 45 0.68 -1.95 -3.64
C ARG A 45 0.17 -2.02 -2.21
N LEU A 46 -0.54 -3.10 -1.89
CA LEU A 46 -0.87 -3.47 -0.52
C LEU A 46 0.28 -4.32 0.07
N ILE A 47 0.68 -4.01 1.29
CA ILE A 47 1.49 -4.89 2.14
C ILE A 47 0.57 -5.42 3.24
N ASP A 48 0.25 -6.71 3.17
CA ASP A 48 -0.49 -7.40 4.23
C ASP A 48 0.47 -7.98 5.24
N LEU A 49 0.51 -7.39 6.43
CA LEU A 49 1.41 -7.82 7.51
C LEU A 49 1.17 -9.28 7.95
N ARG A 50 0.00 -9.87 7.67
CA ARG A 50 -0.28 -11.30 7.95
C ARG A 50 0.54 -12.25 7.09
N GLU A 51 1.02 -11.79 5.93
CA GLU A 51 1.84 -12.57 5.00
C GLU A 51 3.32 -12.59 5.43
N TYR A 52 3.68 -11.83 6.46
CA TYR A 52 5.06 -11.69 6.93
C TYR A 52 5.20 -12.27 8.33
N ARG A 53 6.30 -13.01 8.55
CA ARG A 53 6.77 -13.31 9.91
C ARG A 53 7.38 -12.04 10.49
N MET A 54 6.62 -11.34 11.30
CA MET A 54 7.07 -10.13 11.98
C MET A 54 7.48 -10.43 13.40
N ALA A 55 8.54 -9.78 13.88
CA ALA A 55 8.83 -9.74 15.30
C ALA A 55 7.82 -8.81 15.99
N PHE A 56 6.93 -9.37 16.80
CA PHE A 56 6.04 -8.57 17.64
C PHE A 56 6.71 -8.27 18.97
N TYR A 57 6.56 -7.03 19.43
CA TYR A 57 7.03 -6.67 20.77
C TYR A 57 6.29 -7.52 21.82
N GLY A 58 7.04 -8.29 22.59
CA GLY A 58 6.50 -9.21 23.61
C GLY A 58 6.41 -10.68 23.17
N GLU A 59 6.62 -11.00 21.89
CA GLU A 59 6.94 -12.36 21.47
C GLU A 59 8.45 -12.58 21.67
N PHE A 60 8.80 -13.17 22.82
CA PHE A 60 10.13 -13.71 23.06
C PHE A 60 10.07 -15.22 22.79
N GLU A 61 11.02 -15.76 22.02
CA GLU A 61 11.29 -17.21 22.03
C GLU A 61 11.76 -17.66 23.41
#